data_AF-A0A7K4BK46-F1
#
_entry.id   AF-A0A7K4BK46-F1
#
_cell.length_a   1.000
_cell.length_b   1.000
_cell.length_c   1.000
_cell.angle_alpha   90.00
_cell.angle_beta   90.00
_cell.angle_gamma   90.00
#
_symmetry.space_group_name_H-M   'P 1'
#
loop_
_entity.id
_entity.type
_entity.pdbx_description
1 polymer ?
#
loop_
_entity_poly.entity_id
_entity_poly.type
_entity_poly.pdbx_seq_one_letter_code
_entity_poly.pdbx_strand_id
1 'polypeptide(L)'
;GNCCVSLVGAHLDPDLGMLHEGAGSLVYDIIEPQKAVMVDRTVIRFAREEVSEGDYERGEKRCYLDGNLSSQLVKAFRDSIDQSRIDLQVQILRDALLKNAEFHVLYW
;
A
#
# COMPACT_ATOMS: atom_id res chain seq x y z
N GLY A 1 -3.59 6.99 4.76
CA GLY A 1 -3.78 6.26 3.49
C GLY A 1 -4.83 5.18 3.66
N ASN A 2 -5.19 4.46 2.59
CA ASN A 2 -6.29 3.48 2.53
C ASN A 2 -6.28 2.45 3.68
N CYS A 3 -5.14 1.82 3.96
CA CYS A 3 -5.01 0.86 5.07
C CYS A 3 -5.16 1.49 6.47
N CYS A 4 -4.67 2.72 6.67
CA CYS A 4 -4.81 3.43 7.94
C CYS A 4 -6.30 3.67 8.27
N VAL A 5 -7.14 3.99 7.27
CA VAL A 5 -8.58 4.16 7.46
C VAL A 5 -9.23 2.86 7.92
N SER A 6 -8.89 1.72 7.30
CA SER A 6 -9.39 0.40 7.69
C SER A 6 -9.01 0.02 9.12
N LEU A 7 -7.73 0.23 9.50
CA LEU A 7 -7.24 -0.05 10.85
C LEU A 7 -7.94 0.78 11.92
N VAL A 8 -8.05 2.11 11.69
CA VAL A 8 -8.75 3.00 12.60
C VAL A 8 -10.23 2.63 12.71
N GLY A 9 -10.89 2.31 11.59
CA GLY A 9 -12.27 1.83 11.56
C GLY A 9 -12.47 0.49 12.29
N ALA A 10 -11.41 -0.31 12.42
CA ALA A 10 -11.39 -1.56 13.18
C ALA A 10 -11.00 -1.37 14.67
N HIS A 11 -10.80 -0.12 15.12
CA HIS A 11 -10.28 0.25 16.45
C HIS A 11 -8.90 -0.36 16.76
N LEU A 12 -8.05 -0.50 15.74
CA LEU A 12 -6.66 -0.91 15.88
C LEU A 12 -5.75 0.31 15.82
N ASP A 13 -4.69 0.30 16.62
CA ASP A 13 -3.67 1.35 16.60
C ASP A 13 -2.74 1.14 15.40
N PRO A 14 -2.67 2.09 14.44
CA PRO A 14 -1.80 1.99 13.26
C PRO A 14 -0.30 1.92 13.58
N ASP A 15 0.11 2.30 14.79
CA ASP A 15 1.52 2.36 15.20
C ASP A 15 1.98 1.11 15.98
N LEU A 16 1.11 0.10 16.14
CA LEU A 16 1.41 -1.15 16.85
C LEU A 16 1.54 -2.34 15.89
N GLY A 17 2.60 -2.33 15.08
CA GLY A 17 2.98 -3.44 14.21
C GLY A 17 3.67 -4.57 14.97
N MET A 18 3.60 -5.76 14.38
CA MET A 18 4.27 -6.98 14.83
C MET A 18 5.52 -7.30 14.01
N LEU A 19 5.63 -6.82 12.77
CA LEU A 19 6.80 -7.04 11.90
C LEU A 19 7.65 -5.79 11.75
N HIS A 20 7.03 -4.64 11.53
CA HIS A 20 7.72 -3.35 11.45
C HIS A 20 7.73 -2.63 12.80
N GLU A 21 8.71 -1.74 13.01
CA GLU A 21 8.79 -0.88 14.20
C GLU A 21 8.46 0.57 13.86
N GLY A 22 7.95 1.31 14.85
CA GLY A 22 7.72 2.75 14.77
C GLY A 22 6.37 3.17 14.20
N ALA A 23 6.25 4.45 13.85
CA ALA A 23 5.01 5.05 13.38
C ALA A 23 4.53 4.43 12.06
N GLY A 24 3.25 4.05 12.02
CA GLY A 24 2.61 3.36 10.91
C GLY A 24 3.03 1.90 10.74
N SER A 25 3.72 1.31 11.72
CA SER A 25 4.22 -0.07 11.63
C SER A 25 3.13 -1.08 11.27
N LEU A 26 1.94 -1.01 11.89
CA LEU A 26 0.84 -1.92 11.56
C LEU A 26 0.29 -1.68 10.14
N VAL A 27 0.32 -0.44 9.67
CA VAL A 27 -0.04 -0.12 8.27
C VAL A 27 0.90 -0.84 7.31
N TYR A 28 2.20 -0.82 7.59
CA TYR A 28 3.20 -1.50 6.77
C TYR A 28 3.02 -3.02 6.81
N ASP A 29 2.82 -3.61 7.99
CA ASP A 29 2.58 -5.05 8.14
C ASP A 29 1.40 -5.54 7.31
N ILE A 30 0.30 -4.79 7.30
CA ILE A 30 -0.93 -5.18 6.60
C ILE A 30 -0.81 -4.95 5.08
N ILE A 31 -0.15 -3.87 4.65
CA ILE A 31 -0.09 -3.52 3.23
C ILE A 31 1.00 -4.27 2.47
N GLU A 32 2.05 -4.77 3.14
CA GLU A 32 3.20 -5.40 2.48
C GLU A 32 2.80 -6.51 1.49
N PRO A 33 1.94 -7.48 1.87
CA PRO A 33 1.51 -8.54 0.94
C PRO A 33 0.67 -8.01 -0.22
N GLN A 34 0.07 -6.82 -0.05
CA GLN A 34 -0.84 -6.22 -1.02
C GLN A 34 -0.12 -5.39 -2.09
N LYS A 35 1.10 -4.90 -1.80
CA LYS A 35 1.90 -4.04 -2.69
C LYS A 35 2.20 -4.70 -4.04
N ALA A 36 2.48 -6.00 -4.07
CA ALA A 36 2.81 -6.72 -5.30
C ALA A 36 1.77 -6.54 -6.42
N VAL A 37 0.48 -6.59 -6.06
CA VAL A 37 -0.60 -6.45 -7.05
C VAL A 37 -1.10 -5.01 -7.15
N MET A 38 -1.22 -4.29 -6.03
CA MET A 38 -1.80 -2.95 -6.01
C MET A 38 -0.82 -1.85 -6.44
N VAL A 39 0.50 -2.07 -6.32
CA VAL A 39 1.53 -1.07 -6.58
C VAL A 39 2.50 -1.57 -7.66
N ASP A 40 3.19 -2.69 -7.42
CA ASP A 40 4.33 -3.10 -8.26
C ASP A 40 3.88 -3.37 -9.69
N ARG A 41 2.74 -4.04 -9.89
CA ARG A 41 2.17 -4.27 -11.22
C ARG A 41 1.89 -2.97 -11.98
N THR A 42 1.37 -1.95 -11.30
CA THR A 42 1.12 -0.63 -11.90
C THR A 42 2.44 0.05 -12.26
N VAL A 43 3.42 0.06 -11.35
CA VAL A 43 4.74 0.65 -11.61
C VAL A 43 5.44 -0.03 -12.78
N ILE A 44 5.45 -1.36 -12.82
CA ILE A 44 6.10 -2.14 -13.88
C ILE A 44 5.44 -1.85 -15.25
N ARG A 45 4.11 -1.71 -15.30
CA ARG A 45 3.41 -1.33 -16.53
C ARG A 45 3.86 0.04 -17.03
N PHE A 46 3.84 1.05 -16.15
CA PHE A 46 4.29 2.40 -16.50
C PHE A 46 5.74 2.41 -16.97
N ALA A 47 6.63 1.77 -16.21
CA ALA A 47 8.06 1.71 -16.54
C ALA A 47 8.35 1.09 -17.90
N ARG A 48 7.48 0.18 -18.37
CA ARG A 48 7.65 -0.50 -19.66
C ARG A 48 7.11 0.31 -20.84
N GLU A 49 6.02 1.04 -20.65
CA GLU A 49 5.19 1.54 -21.77
C GLU A 49 5.01 3.06 -21.77
N GLU A 50 5.17 3.73 -20.63
CA GLU A 50 4.66 5.08 -20.39
C GLU A 50 5.73 6.05 -19.86
N VAL A 51 6.96 5.58 -19.60
CA VAL A 51 8.03 6.38 -18.97
C VAL A 51 9.22 6.56 -19.93
N SER A 52 9.68 7.80 -20.05
CA SER A 52 10.85 8.22 -20.81
C SER A 52 11.83 9.02 -19.94
N GLU A 53 13.04 9.27 -20.46
CA GLU A 53 14.05 10.07 -19.74
C GLU A 53 13.59 11.50 -19.44
N GLY A 54 12.68 12.04 -20.25
CA GLY A 54 12.15 13.41 -20.10
C GLY A 54 11.11 13.54 -18.99
N ASP A 55 10.59 12.42 -18.47
CA ASP A 55 9.54 12.40 -17.45
C ASP A 55 10.10 12.47 -16.01
N TYR A 56 11.37 12.86 -15.91
CA TYR A 56 12.11 12.97 -14.67
C TYR A 56 12.80 14.31 -14.52
N GLU A 57 12.65 14.93 -13.36
CA GLU A 57 13.47 16.04 -12.91
C GLU A 57 14.69 15.50 -12.16
N ARG A 58 15.87 15.59 -12.79
CA ARG A 58 17.13 15.10 -12.24
C ARG A 58 17.84 16.21 -11.45
N GLY A 59 18.00 16.02 -10.14
CA GLY A 59 18.91 16.79 -9.29
C GLY A 59 20.23 16.06 -9.06
N GLU A 60 21.19 16.68 -8.36
CA GLU A 60 22.52 16.10 -8.12
C GLU A 60 22.50 14.77 -7.32
N LYS A 61 21.47 14.54 -6.49
CA LYS A 61 21.36 13.37 -5.60
C LYS A 61 20.01 12.64 -5.67
N ARG A 62 19.04 13.19 -6.41
CA ARG A 62 17.64 12.72 -6.40
C ARG A 62 17.05 12.85 -7.80
N CYS A 63 16.19 11.89 -8.13
CA CYS A 63 15.39 11.89 -9.33
C CYS A 63 13.93 12.02 -8.90
N TYR A 64 13.23 13.02 -9.41
CA TYR A 64 11.82 13.23 -9.15
C TYR A 64 11.03 12.91 -10.40
N LEU A 65 9.84 12.32 -10.24
CA LEU A 65 8.90 12.21 -11.35
C LEU A 65 8.40 13.61 -11.70
N ASP A 66 8.30 13.91 -12.99
CA ASP A 66 7.63 15.14 -13.41
C ASP A 66 6.16 15.17 -12.94
N GLY A 67 5.57 16.36 -12.87
CA GLY A 67 4.21 16.53 -12.33
C GLY A 67 3.10 15.80 -13.10
N ASN A 68 3.22 15.67 -14.43
CA ASN A 68 2.29 14.94 -15.29
C ASN A 68 2.40 13.43 -15.06
N LEU A 69 3.61 12.85 -15.11
CA LEU A 69 3.80 11.42 -14.84
C LEU A 69 3.36 11.06 -13.41
N SER A 70 3.70 11.90 -12.42
CA SER A 70 3.25 11.74 -11.05
C SER A 70 1.72 11.72 -10.93
N SER A 71 1.03 12.64 -11.60
CA SER A 71 -0.45 12.70 -11.58
C SER A 71 -1.10 11.48 -12.22
N GLN A 72 -0.55 10.98 -13.33
CA GLN A 72 -1.02 9.78 -14.00
C GLN A 72 -0.80 8.53 -13.14
N LEU A 73 0.37 8.42 -12.52
CA LEU A 73 0.70 7.30 -11.64
C LEU A 73 -0.18 7.29 -10.37
N VAL A 74 -0.44 8.46 -9.77
CA VAL A 74 -1.36 8.59 -8.62
C VAL A 74 -2.77 8.16 -9.01
N LYS A 75 -3.26 8.54 -10.20
CA LYS A 75 -4.57 8.10 -10.69
C LYS A 75 -4.59 6.58 -10.86
N ALA A 76 -3.58 6.01 -11.52
CA ALA A 76 -3.50 4.57 -11.74
C ALA A 76 -3.41 3.78 -10.43
N PHE A 77 -2.71 4.30 -9.41
CA PHE A 77 -2.70 3.69 -8.08
C PHE A 77 -4.07 3.72 -7.40
N ARG A 78 -4.82 4.83 -7.51
CA ARG A 78 -6.19 4.87 -6.99
C ARG A 78 -7.08 3.81 -7.63
N ASP A 79 -6.89 3.57 -8.93
CA ASP A 79 -7.66 2.58 -9.69
C ASP A 79 -7.20 1.13 -9.39
N SER A 80 -5.94 0.92 -8.96
CA SER A 80 -5.40 -0.42 -8.66
C SER A 80 -5.56 -0.87 -7.21
N ILE A 81 -5.89 0.04 -6.29
CA ILE A 81 -6.09 -0.34 -4.89
C ILE A 81 -7.45 -1.01 -4.70
N ASP A 82 -7.43 -2.29 -4.34
CA ASP A 82 -8.62 -3.03 -3.91
C ASP A 82 -8.84 -2.83 -2.40
N GLN A 83 -9.65 -1.82 -2.07
CA GLN A 83 -9.99 -1.50 -0.68
C GLN A 83 -10.69 -2.65 0.04
N SER A 84 -11.51 -3.44 -0.65
CA SER A 84 -12.27 -4.54 -0.03
C SER A 84 -11.35 -5.62 0.52
N ARG A 85 -10.22 -5.85 -0.17
CA ARG A 85 -9.20 -6.80 0.27
C ARG A 85 -8.41 -6.29 1.47
N ILE A 86 -8.10 -4.99 1.51
CA ILE A 86 -7.47 -4.37 2.68
C ILE A 86 -8.39 -4.50 3.90
N ASP A 87 -9.67 -4.18 3.73
CA ASP A 87 -10.68 -4.29 4.79
C ASP A 87 -10.81 -5.72 5.29
N LEU A 88 -10.79 -6.72 4.39
CA LEU A 88 -10.83 -8.13 4.74
C LEU A 88 -9.58 -8.56 5.54
N GLN A 89 -8.38 -8.15 5.12
CA GLN A 89 -7.14 -8.46 5.86
C GLN A 89 -7.16 -7.86 7.27
N VAL A 90 -7.66 -6.63 7.42
CA VAL A 90 -7.83 -5.97 8.71
C VAL A 90 -8.89 -6.69 9.57
N GLN A 91 -9.99 -7.13 8.97
CA GLN A 91 -11.02 -7.90 9.67
C GLN A 91 -10.45 -9.23 10.21
N ILE A 92 -9.66 -9.94 9.41
CA ILE A 92 -8.99 -11.19 9.83
C ILE A 92 -8.09 -10.94 11.04
N LEU A 93 -7.26 -9.89 11.00
CA LEU A 93 -6.42 -9.51 12.14
C LEU A 93 -7.28 -9.19 13.38
N ARG A 94 -8.31 -8.35 13.23
CA ARG A 94 -9.18 -7.97 14.35
C ARG A 94 -9.86 -9.18 14.97
N ASP A 95 -10.40 -10.08 14.14
CA ASP A 95 -11.10 -11.27 14.62
C ASP A 95 -10.12 -12.26 15.28
N ALA A 96 -8.87 -12.35 14.80
CA ALA A 96 -7.82 -13.12 15.49
C ALA A 96 -7.52 -12.54 16.88
N LEU A 97 -7.39 -11.22 17.00
CA LEU A 97 -7.10 -10.55 18.27
C LEU A 97 -8.27 -10.61 19.28
N LEU A 98 -9.52 -10.42 18.81
CA LEU A 98 -10.68 -10.26 19.69
C LEU A 98 -11.48 -11.54 19.92
N LYS A 99 -11.45 -12.47 18.96
CA LYS A 99 -12.29 -13.67 18.97
C LYS A 99 -11.48 -14.96 18.99
N ASN A 100 -10.16 -14.86 19.08
CA ASN A 100 -9.24 -16.00 19.01
C ASN A 100 -9.45 -16.83 17.72
N ALA A 101 -9.84 -16.15 16.63
CA ALA A 101 -9.94 -16.76 15.31
C ALA A 101 -8.54 -17.01 14.72
N GLU A 102 -8.46 -17.87 13.70
CA GLU A 102 -7.20 -18.10 13.00
C GLU A 102 -6.78 -16.87 12.20
N PHE A 103 -5.56 -16.40 12.46
CA PHE A 103 -4.92 -15.38 11.63
C PHE A 103 -4.28 -16.02 10.39
N HIS A 104 -4.54 -15.44 9.24
CA HIS A 104 -3.84 -15.77 8.00
C HIS A 104 -3.70 -14.52 7.12
N VAL A 105 -2.67 -14.55 6.27
CA VAL A 105 -2.40 -13.47 5.31
C VAL A 105 -3.06 -13.80 3.99
N LEU A 106 -3.75 -12.83 3.41
CA LEU A 106 -4.32 -12.90 2.08
C LEU A 106 -3.22 -12.70 1.03
N TYR A 107 -2.73 -13.80 0.46
CA TYR A 107 -1.86 -13.82 -0.71
C TYR A 107 -2.64 -13.78 -2.02
N TRP A 108 -1.98 -13.33 -3.08
CA TRP A 108 -2.52 -13.20 -4.43
C TRP A 108 -2.18 -14.40 -5.28
#